data_AF-A0A920BJL6-F1
#
_entry.id   AF-A0A920BJL6-F1
#
_cell.length_a   1.000
_cell.length_b   1.000
_cell.length_c   1.000
_cell.angle_alpha   90.00
_cell.angle_beta   90.00
_cell.angle_gamma   90.00
#
_symmetry.space_group_name_H-M   'P 1'
#
loop_
_entity.id
_entity.type
_entity.pdbx_description
1 polymer ?
#
loop_
_entity_poly.entity_id
_entity_poly.type
_entity_poly.pdbx_seq_one_letter_code
_entity_poly.pdbx_strand_id
1 'polypeptide(L)' 'MKLTIMFRGREVQHPELGRKILDEVSERMEDIAIQEAYPQLDGRNMTMILSPDKKAIENIRKEKASEQDSESA' A
#
# COMPACT_ATOMS: atom_id res chain seq x y z
N MET A 1 -6.10 1.29 6.29
CA MET A 1 -5.90 2.49 5.46
C MET A 1 -6.72 2.33 4.18
N LYS A 2 -7.51 3.34 3.83
CA LYS A 2 -8.25 3.37 2.57
C LYS A 2 -7.52 4.27 1.58
N LEU A 3 -7.20 3.72 0.41
CA LEU A 3 -6.61 4.45 -0.71
C LEU A 3 -7.70 4.64 -1.76
N THR A 4 -7.89 5.87 -2.24
CA THR A 4 -8.88 6.17 -3.28
C THR A 4 -8.26 7.05 -4.35
N ILE A 5 -8.36 6.60 -5.61
CA ILE A 5 -8.04 7.37 -6.81
C ILE A 5 -9.36 7.87 -7.40
N MET A 6 -9.42 9.16 -7.72
CA MET A 6 -10.57 9.77 -8.39
C MET A 6 -10.19 10.09 -9.83
N PHE A 7 -10.83 9.44 -10.79
CA PHE A 7 -10.67 9.72 -12.21
C PHE A 7 -11.39 11.00 -12.59
N ARG A 8 -10.71 11.87 -13.36
CA ARG A 8 -11.28 13.13 -13.84
C ARG A 8 -11.40 13.14 -15.36
N GLY A 9 -12.52 13.68 -15.86
CA GLY A 9 -12.76 13.84 -17.29
C GLY A 9 -12.69 12.52 -18.06
N ARG A 10 -11.76 12.43 -19.03
CA ARG A 10 -11.58 11.26 -19.91
C ARG A 10 -10.81 10.11 -19.27
N GLU A 11 -10.24 10.30 -18.08
CA GLU A 11 -9.46 9.27 -17.39
C GLU A 11 -10.34 8.09 -16.94
N VAL A 12 -11.65 8.28 -16.83
CA VAL A 12 -12.61 7.20 -16.52
C VAL A 12 -12.59 6.08 -17.58
N GLN A 13 -12.16 6.40 -18.81
CA GLN A 13 -12.01 5.40 -19.89
C GLN A 13 -10.74 4.55 -19.75
N HIS A 14 -9.84 4.94 -18.83
CA HIS A 14 -8.56 4.29 -18.60
C HIS A 14 -8.41 3.82 -17.14
N PRO A 15 -9.31 2.96 -16.63
CA PRO A 15 -9.23 2.46 -15.26
C PRO A 15 -7.95 1.66 -14.98
N GLU A 16 -7.32 1.09 -16.01
CA GLU A 16 -6.04 0.38 -15.94
C GLU A 16 -4.92 1.24 -15.36
N LEU A 17 -4.94 2.56 -15.62
CA LEU A 17 -3.93 3.48 -15.09
C LEU A 17 -4.05 3.62 -13.58
N GLY A 18 -5.27 3.79 -13.06
CA GLY A 18 -5.49 3.86 -11.62
C GLY A 18 -5.19 2.54 -10.93
N ARG A 19 -5.50 1.41 -11.58
CA ARG A 19 -5.18 0.09 -11.04
C ARG A 19 -3.67 -0.12 -10.92
N LYS A 20 -2.92 0.20 -11.98
CA LYS A 20 -1.46 0.10 -11.97
C LYS A 20 -0.83 0.90 -10.82
N ILE A 21 -1.31 2.12 -10.58
CA ILE A 21 -0.82 2.97 -9.48
C ILE A 21 -1.11 2.32 -8.12
N LEU A 22 -2.32 1.78 -7.91
CA LEU A 22 -2.65 1.13 -6.64
C LEU A 22 -1.86 -0.17 -6.45
N ASP A 23 -1.63 -0.93 -7.52
CA ASP A 23 -0.82 -2.15 -7.48
C ASP A 23 0.64 -1.81 -7.13
N GLU A 24 1.25 -0.79 -7.74
CA GLU A 24 2.61 -0.32 -7.38
C GLU A 24 2.71 0.15 -5.92
N VAL A 25 1.66 0.80 -5.39
CA VAL A 25 1.60 1.20 -3.97
C VAL A 25 1.47 -0.03 -3.07
N SER A 26 0.68 -1.02 -3.47
CA SER A 26 0.50 -2.27 -2.73
C SER A 26 1.81 -3.04 -2.61
N GLU A 27 2.54 -3.20 -3.73
CA GLU A 27 3.85 -3.88 -3.76
C GLU A 27 4.87 -3.21 -2.83
N ARG A 28 4.90 -1.87 -2.83
CA ARG A 28 5.83 -1.12 -1.95
C ARG A 28 5.49 -1.20 -0.47
N MET A 29 4.28 -1.64 -0.11
CA MET A 29 3.83 -1.73 1.27
C MET A 29 3.67 -3.18 1.75
N GLU A 30 4.02 -4.16 0.92
CA GLU A 30 3.88 -5.60 1.25
C GLU A 30 4.70 -6.01 2.49
N ASP A 31 5.74 -5.24 2.83
CA ASP A 31 6.59 -5.42 4.00
C ASP A 31 5.94 -5.00 5.33
N ILE A 32 4.96 -4.09 5.30
CA ILE A 32 4.32 -3.54 6.51
C ILE A 32 2.79 -3.63 6.49
N ALA A 33 2.18 -4.00 5.37
CA ALA A 33 0.75 -3.99 5.19
C ALA A 33 0.27 -5.18 4.34
N ILE A 34 -0.92 -5.66 4.69
CA ILE A 34 -1.66 -6.68 3.95
C ILE A 34 -2.80 -6.02 3.16
N GLN A 35 -3.04 -6.50 1.96
CA GLN A 35 -4.17 -6.07 1.14
C GLN A 35 -5.45 -6.77 1.63
N GLU A 36 -6.40 -6.01 2.17
CA GLU A 36 -7.71 -6.53 2.59
C GLU A 36 -8.73 -6.51 1.45
N ALA A 37 -8.69 -5.46 0.63
CA ALA A 37 -9.58 -5.33 -0.52
C ALA A 37 -8.79 -4.84 -1.74
N TYR A 38 -8.90 -5.60 -2.83
CA TYR A 38 -8.32 -5.25 -4.13
C TYR A 38 -8.86 -3.90 -4.65
N PRO A 39 -8.13 -3.23 -5.57
CA PRO A 39 -8.63 -2.05 -6.25
C PRO A 39 -9.97 -2.34 -6.94
N GLN A 40 -11.03 -1.64 -6.53
CA GLN A 40 -12.36 -1.73 -7.11
C GLN A 40 -12.81 -0.36 -7.62
N LEU A 41 -13.35 -0.33 -8.84
CA LEU A 41 -13.91 0.87 -9.45
C LEU A 41 -15.39 1.02 -9.08
N ASP A 42 -15.72 2.13 -8.44
CA ASP A 42 -17.07 2.58 -8.13
C ASP A 42 -17.31 3.95 -8.77
N GLY A 43 -17.99 3.94 -9.93
CA GLY A 43 -18.25 5.12 -10.73
C GLY A 43 -16.96 5.81 -11.20
N ARG A 44 -16.58 6.90 -10.52
CA ARG A 44 -15.36 7.67 -10.82
C ARG A 44 -14.25 7.46 -9.80
N ASN A 45 -14.48 6.63 -8.80
CA ASN A 45 -13.54 6.39 -7.72
C ASN A 45 -13.05 4.96 -7.77
N MET A 46 -11.74 4.75 -7.77
CA MET A 46 -11.15 3.44 -7.54
C MET A 46 -10.59 3.37 -6.13
N THR A 47 -11.01 2.38 -5.35
CA THR A 47 -10.63 2.26 -3.95
C THR A 47 -9.93 0.93 -3.67
N MET A 48 -8.90 0.96 -2.84
CA MET A 48 -8.20 -0.19 -2.28
C MET A 48 -8.14 -0.05 -0.75
N ILE A 49 -8.15 -1.16 -0.02
CA ILE A 49 -7.98 -1.17 1.44
C ILE A 49 -6.75 -1.99 1.79
N LEU A 50 -5.83 -1.35 2.53
CA LEU A 50 -4.64 -1.98 3.11
C LEU A 50 -4.77 -1.95 4.63
N SER A 51 -4.46 -3.05 5.30
CA SER A 51 -4.34 -3.10 6.75
C SER A 51 -2.89 -3.28 7.17
N PRO A 52 -2.45 -2.64 8.26
CA PRO A 52 -1.09 -2.82 8.75
C PRO A 52 -0.89 -4.26 9.23
N ASP A 53 0.18 -4.89 8.76
CA ASP A 53 0.63 -6.17 9.31
C ASP A 53 1.42 -5.89 10.59
N LYS A 54 0.74 -6.04 11.72
CA LYS A 54 1.35 -5.83 13.04
C LYS A 54 2.56 -6.73 13.27
N LYS A 55 2.57 -7.96 12.72
CA LYS A 55 3.69 -8.89 12.90
C LYS A 55 4.88 -8.46 12.06
N ALA A 56 4.65 -8.10 10.79
CA ALA A 56 5.72 -7.63 9.91
C ALA A 56 6.34 -6.31 10.43
N ILE A 57 5.50 -5.36 10.88
CA ILE A 57 5.96 -4.12 11.50
C ILE A 57 6.76 -4.38 12.79
N GLU A 58 6.35 -5.34 13.62
CA GLU A 58 7.08 -5.68 14.84
C GLU A 58 8.45 -6.31 14.53
N ASN A 59 8.53 -7.15 13.50
CA ASN A 59 9.78 -7.76 13.06
C ASN A 59 10.77 -6.70 12.53
N ILE A 60 10.31 -5.79 11.66
CA ILE A 60 11.14 -4.68 11.15
C ILE A 60 11.65 -3.79 12.29
N ARG A 61 10.82 -3.55 13.32
CA ARG A 61 11.24 -2.79 14.51
C ARG A 61 12.30 -3.52 15.34
N LYS A 62 12.19 -4.85 15.45
CA LYS A 62 13.19 -5.68 16.16
C LYS A 62 14.52 -5.73 15.40
N GLU A 63 14.49 -5.89 14.08
CA GLU A 63 15.70 -5.90 13.23
C GLU A 63 16.44 -4.56 13.29
N LYS A 64 15.70 -3.44 13.17
CA LYS A 64 16.30 -2.10 13.30
C LYS A 64 16.88 -1.81 14.68
N ALA A 65 16.30 -2.37 15.74
CA ALA A 65 16.83 -2.23 17.10
C ALA A 65 18.14 -3.02 17.27
N SER A 66 18.29 -4.18 16.63
CA SER A 66 19.53 -4.97 16.68
C SER A 66 20.68 -4.41 15.84
N GLU A 67 20.40 -3.67 14.76
CA GLU A 67 21.44 -3.05 13.93
C GLU A 67 22.04 -1.80 14.58
N GLN A 68 21.25 -1.02 15.33
CA GLN A 68 21.69 0.20 16.01
C GLN A 68 22.71 -0.06 17.15
N ASP A 69 22.67 -1.25 17.76
CA ASP A 69 23.64 -1.63 18.81
C ASP A 69 25.02 -2.02 18.24
N SER A 70 25.13 -2.29 16.93
CA SER A 70 26.39 -2.70 16.27
C SER A 70 27.20 -1.54 15.67
N GLU A 71 26.56 -0.41 15.38
CA GLU A 71 27.21 0.79 14.80
C GLU A 71 27.75 1.76 15.87
N SER A 72 27.60 1.43 17.15
CA SER A 72 28.10 2.21 18.29
C SER A 72 29.30 1.58 19.02
N ALA A 73 29.92 0.54 18.45
CA ALA A 73 31.06 -0.20 19.03
C ALA A 73 32.36 -0.01 18.22
#